data_AF-A0A535QSG8-F1
#
_entry.id   AF-A0A535QSG8-F1
#
_cell.length_a   1.000
_cell.length_b   1.000
_cell.length_c   1.000
_cell.angle_alpha   90.00
_cell.angle_beta   90.00
_cell.angle_gamma   90.00
#
_symmetry.space_group_name_H-M   'P 1'
#
loop_
_entity.id
_entity.type
_entity.pdbx_description
1 polymer ?
#
loop_
_entity_poly.entity_id
_entity_poly.type
_entity_poly.pdbx_seq_one_letter_code
_entity_poly.pdbx_strand_id
1 'polypeptide(L)'
;MFLSINPTTLLIWLACHFVGDFAFQSTWMSVEKGKSWEVNFYHCATYTAVFILFAHPTLLATAILFGTHFVVDPLKARYKVIGPIWVDQLLHILTILLILLLHI
;
A
#
# COMPACT_ATOMS: atom_id res chain seq x y z
N MET A 1 -15.24 -15.69 16.70
CA MET A 1 -15.14 -15.44 15.25
C MET A 1 -13.77 -15.93 14.82
N PHE A 2 -13.68 -17.01 14.04
CA PHE A 2 -12.38 -17.54 13.65
C PHE A 2 -11.69 -16.56 12.69
N LEU A 3 -10.43 -16.24 12.97
CA LEU A 3 -9.54 -15.38 12.18
C LEU A 3 -9.13 -16.10 10.88
N SER A 4 -10.10 -16.44 10.03
CA SER A 4 -9.82 -17.09 8.75
C SER A 4 -9.87 -16.07 7.62
N ILE A 5 -8.72 -15.79 7.01
CA ILE A 5 -8.64 -15.00 5.78
C ILE A 5 -9.00 -15.91 4.60
N ASN A 6 -9.90 -15.46 3.72
CA ASN A 6 -10.15 -16.16 2.47
C ASN A 6 -8.90 -16.10 1.57
N PRO A 7 -8.34 -17.24 1.11
CA PRO A 7 -7.11 -17.24 0.31
C PRO A 7 -7.23 -16.47 -1.00
N THR A 8 -8.38 -16.52 -1.67
CA THR A 8 -8.63 -15.77 -2.91
C THR A 8 -8.62 -14.27 -2.64
N THR A 9 -9.27 -13.82 -1.57
CA THR A 9 -9.25 -12.41 -1.17
C THR A 9 -7.82 -11.95 -0.87
N LEU A 10 -7.05 -12.75 -0.13
CA LEU A 10 -5.64 -12.44 0.16
C LEU A 10 -4.82 -12.28 -1.13
N LEU A 11 -4.96 -13.23 -2.07
CA LEU A 11 -4.24 -13.17 -3.34
C LEU A 11 -4.62 -11.94 -4.19
N ILE A 12 -5.90 -11.56 -4.21
CA ILE A 12 -6.37 -10.35 -4.91
C ILE A 12 -5.74 -9.10 -4.28
N TRP A 13 -5.73 -8.99 -2.95
CA TRP A 13 -5.18 -7.83 -2.26
C TRP A 13 -3.66 -7.73 -2.43
N LEU A 14 -2.95 -8.86 -2.38
CA LEU A 14 -1.52 -8.91 -2.68
C LEU A 14 -1.24 -8.52 -4.14
N ALA A 15 -2.05 -8.98 -5.09
CA ALA A 15 -1.94 -8.55 -6.48
C ALA A 15 -2.17 -7.04 -6.62
N CYS A 16 -3.18 -6.48 -5.97
CA CYS A 16 -3.42 -5.04 -5.95
C CYS A 16 -2.23 -4.26 -5.40
N HIS A 17 -1.62 -4.76 -4.32
CA HIS A 17 -0.42 -4.14 -3.74
C HIS A 17 0.72 -4.06 -4.75
N PHE A 18 1.11 -5.19 -5.34
CA PHE A 18 2.24 -5.21 -6.27
C PHE A 18 1.95 -4.46 -7.58
N VAL A 19 0.73 -4.54 -8.09
CA VAL A 19 0.32 -3.79 -9.28
C VAL A 19 0.33 -2.29 -9.01
N GLY A 20 -0.18 -1.84 -7.86
CA GLY A 20 -0.19 -0.43 -7.48
C GLY A 20 1.21 0.13 -7.20
N ASP A 21 2.03 -0.58 -6.42
CA ASP A 21 3.32 -0.10 -5.93
C ASP A 21 4.45 -0.22 -6.98
N PHE A 22 4.35 -1.20 -7.89
CA PHE A 22 5.38 -1.43 -8.91
C PHE A 22 4.88 -1.22 -10.34
N ALA A 23 3.83 -1.92 -10.75
CA ALA A 23 3.44 -1.94 -12.18
C ALA A 23 2.88 -0.58 -12.64
N PHE A 24 2.09 0.08 -11.80
CA PHE A 24 1.45 1.37 -12.12
C PHE A 24 2.21 2.57 -11.54
N GLN A 25 3.20 2.34 -10.68
CA GLN A 25 4.14 3.38 -10.29
C GLN A 25 5.06 3.71 -11.49
N SER A 26 5.02 4.96 -11.94
CA SER A 26 5.93 5.41 -12.99
C SER A 26 7.35 5.63 -12.46
N THR A 27 8.33 5.65 -13.37
CA THR A 27 9.73 6.01 -13.05
C THR A 27 9.83 7.39 -12.40
N TRP A 28 8.99 8.34 -12.82
CA TRP A 28 8.95 9.66 -12.21
C TRP A 28 8.50 9.59 -10.74
N MET A 29 7.43 8.84 -10.44
CA MET A 29 6.96 8.67 -9.07
C MET A 29 8.03 8.04 -8.17
N SER A 30 8.70 7.00 -8.65
CA SER A 30 9.69 6.28 -7.84
C SER A 30 10.90 7.14 -7.47
N VAL A 31 11.34 8.02 -8.38
CA VAL A 31 12.49 8.91 -8.16
C VAL A 31 12.12 10.15 -7.34
N GLU A 32 10.91 10.67 -7.50
CA GLU A 32 10.51 11.97 -6.93
C GLU A 32 9.67 11.88 -5.65
N LYS A 33 9.03 10.74 -5.32
CA LYS A 33 8.17 10.60 -4.12
C LYS A 33 8.89 10.91 -2.79
N GLY A 34 10.19 10.61 -2.72
CA GLY A 34 11.02 10.95 -1.55
C GLY A 34 11.35 12.44 -1.43
N LYS A 35 11.19 13.22 -2.50
CA LYS A 35 11.55 14.64 -2.57
C LYS A 35 10.31 15.53 -2.47
N SER A 36 9.23 15.19 -3.16
CA SER A 36 7.99 15.96 -3.20
C SER A 36 6.83 15.25 -2.51
N TRP A 37 6.13 15.95 -1.61
CA TRP A 37 4.90 15.45 -0.97
C TRP A 37 3.76 15.27 -1.96
N GLU A 38 3.70 16.11 -2.99
CA GLU A 38 2.72 16.01 -4.07
C GLU A 38 2.91 14.71 -4.86
N VAL A 39 4.16 14.37 -5.20
CA VAL A 39 4.45 13.12 -5.90
C VAL A 39 4.18 11.89 -5.03
N ASN A 40 4.50 11.97 -3.74
CA ASN A 40 4.13 10.92 -2.78
C ASN A 40 2.61 10.72 -2.73
N PHE A 41 1.83 11.81 -2.78
CA PHE A 41 0.38 11.75 -2.83
C PHE A 41 -0.10 11.06 -4.10
N TYR A 42 0.43 11.43 -5.27
CA TYR A 42 0.05 10.77 -6.53
C TYR A 42 0.38 9.28 -6.53
N HIS A 43 1.56 8.91 -6.01
CA HIS A 43 1.91 7.50 -5.85
C HIS A 43 0.91 6.76 -4.95
N CYS A 44 0.61 7.30 -3.77
CA CYS A 44 -0.34 6.68 -2.85
C CYS A 44 -1.77 6.63 -3.40
N ALA A 45 -2.17 7.63 -4.18
CA ALA A 45 -3.46 7.66 -4.86
C ALA A 45 -3.53 6.60 -5.96
N THR A 46 -2.49 6.48 -6.78
CA THR A 46 -2.38 5.41 -7.80
C THR A 46 -2.39 4.03 -7.15
N TYR A 47 -1.60 3.82 -6.09
CA TYR A 47 -1.58 2.60 -5.30
C TYR A 47 -2.99 2.23 -4.80
N THR A 48 -3.65 3.17 -4.12
CA THR A 48 -4.97 2.95 -3.51
C THR A 48 -6.06 2.75 -4.56
N ALA A 49 -5.98 3.42 -5.72
CA ALA A 49 -6.94 3.26 -6.80
C ALA A 49 -7.01 1.82 -7.32
N VAL A 50 -5.88 1.10 -7.37
CA VAL A 50 -5.86 -0.32 -7.76
C VAL A 50 -6.70 -1.17 -6.80
N PHE A 51 -6.61 -0.93 -5.49
CA PHE A 51 -7.46 -1.61 -4.51
C PHE A 51 -8.94 -1.28 -4.70
N ILE A 52 -9.28 -0.01 -4.91
CA ILE A 52 -10.68 0.41 -5.12
C ILE A 52 -11.28 -0.32 -6.34
N LEU A 53 -10.51 -0.41 -7.43
CA LEU A 53 -10.97 -1.00 -8.69
C LEU A 53 -11.12 -2.52 -8.65
N PHE A 54 -10.24 -3.23 -7.94
CA PHE A 54 -10.16 -4.70 -8.03
C PHE A 54 -10.47 -5.44 -6.72
N ALA A 55 -10.27 -4.80 -5.57
CA ALA A 55 -10.46 -5.41 -4.24
C ALA A 55 -11.71 -4.88 -3.51
N HIS A 56 -12.30 -3.77 -4.00
CA HIS A 56 -13.50 -3.13 -3.45
C HIS A 56 -13.50 -2.99 -1.91
N PRO A 57 -12.42 -2.41 -1.31
CA PRO A 57 -12.34 -2.20 0.13
C PRO A 57 -13.44 -1.26 0.64
N THR A 58 -13.74 -1.33 1.93
CA THR A 58 -14.57 -0.32 2.60
C THR A 58 -13.88 1.04 2.57
N LEU A 59 -14.63 2.12 2.87
CA LEU A 59 -14.05 3.46 2.99
C LEU A 59 -12.97 3.51 4.09
N LEU A 60 -13.17 2.78 5.19
CA LEU A 60 -12.20 2.72 6.29
C LEU A 60 -10.93 1.98 5.86
N ALA A 61 -11.05 0.82 5.22
CA ALA A 61 -9.90 0.10 4.68
C ALA A 61 -9.14 0.93 3.64
N THR A 62 -9.86 1.66 2.78
CA THR A 62 -9.27 2.58 1.80
C THR A 62 -8.45 3.68 2.47
N ALA A 63 -9.00 4.31 3.52
CA ALA A 63 -8.30 5.35 4.28
C ALA A 63 -7.05 4.80 4.98
N ILE A 64 -7.12 3.58 5.53
CA ILE A 64 -5.97 2.92 6.17
C ILE A 64 -4.89 2.60 5.13
N LEU A 65 -5.26 2.02 3.98
CA LEU A 65 -4.32 1.71 2.89
C LEU A 65 -3.59 2.97 2.42
N PHE A 66 -4.35 4.03 2.08
CA PHE A 66 -3.78 5.29 1.64
C PHE A 66 -2.88 5.92 2.72
N GLY A 67 -3.40 6.02 3.96
CA GLY A 67 -2.71 6.72 5.04
C GLY A 67 -1.43 6.02 5.49
N THR A 68 -1.45 4.69 5.63
CA THR A 68 -0.25 3.92 6.00
C THR A 68 0.80 3.97 4.90
N HIS A 69 0.42 3.83 3.63
CA HIS A 69 1.36 3.93 2.51
C HIS A 69 1.96 5.34 2.41
N PHE A 70 1.14 6.38 2.59
CA PHE A 70 1.60 7.79 2.60
C PHE A 70 2.56 8.12 3.75
N VAL A 71 2.59 7.32 4.82
CA VAL A 71 3.54 7.46 5.95
C VAL A 71 4.78 6.58 5.77
N VAL A 72 4.61 5.31 5.42
CA VAL A 72 5.72 4.34 5.31
C VAL A 72 6.69 4.74 4.19
N ASP A 73 6.17 5.20 3.06
CA ASP A 73 6.98 5.59 1.90
C ASP A 73 7.99 6.69 2.21
N PRO A 74 7.61 7.84 2.83
CA PRO A 74 8.55 8.83 3.28
C PRO A 74 9.57 8.30 4.29
N LEU A 75 9.22 7.38 5.19
CA LEU A 75 10.18 6.80 6.15
C LEU A 75 11.33 6.09 5.42
N LYS A 76 11.07 5.47 4.27
CA LYS A 76 12.10 4.90 3.38
C LYS A 76 12.71 5.92 2.43
N ALA A 77 11.88 6.58 1.62
CA ALA A 77 12.31 7.36 0.47
C ALA A 77 12.85 8.74 0.83
N ARG A 78 12.28 9.38 1.86
CA ARG A 78 12.66 10.73 2.31
C ARG A 78 13.62 10.68 3.51
N TYR A 79 13.21 10.02 4.60
CA TYR A 79 13.89 10.08 5.89
C TYR A 79 14.96 8.99 6.08
N LYS A 80 14.98 7.97 5.22
CA LYS A 80 15.97 6.87 5.26
C LYS A 80 16.00 6.11 6.61
N VAL A 81 14.89 6.12 7.35
CA VAL A 81 14.71 5.32 8.58
C VAL A 81 14.54 3.85 8.23
N ILE A 82 13.85 3.56 7.12
CA ILE A 82 13.73 2.21 6.57
C ILE A 82 14.73 2.07 5.43
N GLY A 83 15.80 1.30 5.66
CA GLY A 83 16.84 1.07 4.65
C GLY A 83 16.42 0.04 3.60
N PRO A 84 16.20 -1.23 3.99
CA PRO A 84 15.92 -2.29 3.02
C PRO A 84 14.50 -2.27 2.47
N ILE A 85 14.37 -2.50 1.15
CA ILE A 85 13.06 -2.56 0.49
C ILE A 85 12.14 -3.63 1.07
N TRP A 86 12.67 -4.78 1.51
CA TRP A 86 11.83 -5.84 2.05
C TRP A 86 11.16 -5.47 3.38
N VAL A 87 11.73 -4.55 4.17
CA VAL A 87 11.12 -4.07 5.42
C VAL A 87 9.91 -3.18 5.11
N ASP A 88 10.07 -2.30 4.12
CA ASP A 88 9.00 -1.45 3.59
C ASP A 88 7.83 -2.27 3.04
N GLN A 89 8.12 -3.25 2.18
CA GLN A 89 7.10 -4.16 1.65
C GLN A 89 6.43 -5.00 2.73
N LEU A 90 7.19 -5.45 3.75
CA LEU A 90 6.62 -6.16 4.90
C LEU A 90 5.59 -5.29 5.64
N LEU A 91 5.86 -4.00 5.86
CA LEU A 91 4.91 -3.10 6.55
C LEU A 91 3.62 -2.90 5.76
N HIS A 92 3.69 -2.79 4.42
CA HIS A 92 2.51 -2.70 3.58
C HIS A 92 1.69 -4.00 3.60
N ILE A 93 2.36 -5.16 3.51
CA ILE A 93 1.70 -6.47 3.59
C ILE A 93 1.08 -6.69 4.97
N LEU A 94 1.76 -6.31 6.06
CA LEU A 94 1.18 -6.37 7.41
C LEU A 94 -0.08 -5.52 7.54
N THR A 95 -0.12 -4.35 6.90
CA THR A 95 -1.33 -3.51 6.86
C THR A 95 -2.49 -4.26 6.19
N ILE A 96 -2.25 -4.88 5.04
CA ILE A 96 -3.25 -5.69 4.33
C ILE A 96 -3.74 -6.83 5.21
N LEU A 97 -2.82 -7.58 5.84
CA LEU A 97 -3.17 -8.69 6.71
C LEU A 97 -4.01 -8.22 7.90
N LEU A 98 -3.67 -7.09 8.52
CA LEU A 98 -4.44 -6.53 9.64
C LEU A 98 -5.85 -6.13 9.20
N ILE A 99 -6.01 -5.48 8.05
CA ILE A 99 -7.32 -5.12 7.50
C ILE A 99 -8.18 -6.39 7.30
N LEU A 100 -7.61 -7.40 6.63
CA LEU A 100 -8.33 -8.65 6.33
C LEU A 100 -8.66 -9.46 7.60
N LEU A 101 -7.75 -9.50 8.58
CA LEU A 101 -8.00 -10.19 9.86
C LEU A 101 -9.08 -9.51 10.69
N LEU A 102 -9.09 -8.18 10.70
CA LEU A 102 -10.05 -7.38 11.45
C LEU A 102 -11.38 -7.19 10.72
N HIS A 103 -11.50 -7.71 9.48
CA HIS A 103 -12.70 -7.58 8.64
C HIS A 103 -13.13 -6.12 8.46
N ILE A 104 -12.14 -5.24 8.28
CA ILE A 104 -12.31 -3.81 8.04
C ILE A 104 -12.50 -3.54 6.54
#